data_AF-A0A2G9T941-F1
#
_entry.id   AF-A0A2G9T941-F1
#
_cell.length_a   1.000
_cell.length_b   1.000
_cell.length_c   1.000
_cell.angle_alpha   90.00
_cell.angle_beta   90.00
_cell.angle_gamma   90.00
#
_symmetry.space_group_name_H-M   'P 1'
#
loop_
_entity.id
_entity.type
_entity.pdbx_description
1 polymer ?
#
loop_
_entity_poly.entity_id
_entity_poly.type
_entity_poly.pdbx_seq_one_letter_code
_entity_poly.pdbx_strand_id
1 'polypeptide(L)'
;SGEQEHYLKWFKAHGIQTLGEDYPEFFEGGGDAVFSDPKTLWAGFGQRSAKGVYERVKALGQFDIVICELIHPNFYHLDTCFAPVDQTTALWYPPAFSEKTKKE
;
A
#
# COMPACT_ATOMS: atom_id res chain seq x y z
N SER A 1 2.86 -15.06 -6.76
CA SER A 1 3.01 -15.02 -8.24
C SER A 1 2.10 -16.07 -8.86
N GLY A 2 1.61 -15.82 -10.08
CA GLY A 2 0.56 -16.60 -10.74
C GLY A 2 -0.63 -15.71 -11.14
N GLU A 3 -1.11 -14.87 -10.23
CA GLU A 3 -2.24 -13.97 -10.48
C GLU A 3 -1.86 -12.70 -11.25
N GLN A 4 -0.60 -12.25 -11.13
CA GLN A 4 -0.11 -11.00 -11.72
C GLN A 4 -0.40 -10.88 -13.21
N GLU A 5 -0.20 -11.95 -13.99
CA GLU A 5 -0.45 -11.93 -15.43
C GLU A 5 -1.94 -11.71 -15.75
N HIS A 6 -2.84 -12.27 -14.95
CA HIS A 6 -4.28 -12.11 -15.13
C HIS A 6 -4.74 -10.69 -14.81
N TYR A 7 -4.26 -10.10 -13.70
CA TYR A 7 -4.54 -8.70 -13.37
C TYR A 7 -3.97 -7.76 -14.43
N LEU A 8 -2.73 -7.98 -14.88
CA LEU A 8 -2.09 -7.16 -15.91
C LEU A 8 -2.89 -7.19 -17.24
N LYS A 9 -3.31 -8.38 -17.68
CA LYS A 9 -4.17 -8.53 -18.86
C LYS A 9 -5.48 -7.76 -18.68
N TRP A 10 -6.11 -7.85 -17.52
CA TRP A 10 -7.35 -7.15 -17.23
C TRP A 10 -7.17 -5.63 -17.27
N PHE A 11 -6.15 -5.08 -16.61
CA PHE A 11 -5.87 -3.63 -16.63
C PHE A 11 -5.61 -3.11 -18.05
N LYS A 12 -4.79 -3.81 -18.83
CA LYS A 12 -4.50 -3.44 -20.23
C LYS A 12 -5.74 -3.49 -21.11
N ALA A 13 -6.59 -4.51 -20.95
CA ALA A 13 -7.84 -4.64 -21.71
C ALA A 13 -8.83 -3.49 -21.43
N HIS A 14 -8.72 -2.84 -20.26
CA HIS A 14 -9.57 -1.70 -19.87
C HIS A 14 -8.88 -0.34 -20.08
N GLY A 15 -7.74 -0.30 -20.78
CA GLY A 15 -7.03 0.94 -21.08
C GLY A 15 -6.38 1.60 -19.86
N ILE A 16 -6.19 0.86 -18.76
CA ILE A 16 -5.55 1.36 -17.54
C ILE A 16 -4.04 1.26 -17.72
N GLN A 17 -3.35 2.39 -17.56
CA GLN A 17 -1.89 2.43 -17.59
C GLN A 17 -1.31 1.69 -16.39
N THR A 18 -0.42 0.73 -16.65
CA THR A 18 0.26 -0.06 -15.62
C THR A 18 1.69 0.42 -15.41
N LEU A 19 2.15 0.37 -14.16
CA LEU A 19 3.56 0.52 -13.79
C LEU A 19 4.02 -0.78 -13.13
N GLY A 20 5.25 -1.21 -13.41
CA GLY A 20 5.88 -2.28 -12.63
C GLY A 20 5.79 -3.69 -13.14
N GLU A 21 5.72 -3.86 -14.44
CA GLU A 21 5.71 -5.20 -15.06
C GLU A 21 7.01 -5.99 -14.76
N ASP A 22 8.13 -5.29 -14.48
CA ASP A 22 9.46 -5.86 -14.25
C ASP A 22 10.08 -5.51 -12.87
N TYR A 23 9.27 -5.36 -11.81
CA TYR A 23 9.82 -4.99 -10.50
C TYR A 23 10.52 -6.16 -9.78
N PRO A 24 11.76 -5.98 -9.29
CA PRO A 24 12.42 -6.98 -8.45
C PRO A 24 11.88 -6.99 -7.01
N GLU A 25 11.18 -5.94 -6.61
CA GLU A 25 10.62 -5.75 -5.28
C GLU A 25 9.16 -6.20 -5.23
N PHE A 26 8.72 -6.70 -4.08
CA PHE A 26 7.35 -7.14 -3.88
C PHE A 26 6.43 -5.98 -3.48
N PHE A 27 5.23 -5.96 -4.06
CA PHE A 27 4.15 -5.04 -3.72
C PHE A 27 2.80 -5.69 -3.97
N GLU A 28 1.92 -5.66 -2.97
CA GLU A 28 0.65 -6.39 -3.00
C GLU A 28 -0.58 -5.46 -3.14
N GLY A 29 -0.38 -4.25 -3.66
CA GLY A 29 -1.45 -3.38 -4.13
C GLY A 29 -2.32 -2.84 -2.99
N GLY A 30 -3.64 -2.83 -3.21
CA GLY A 30 -4.62 -2.19 -2.33
C GLY A 30 -4.70 -2.77 -0.91
N GLY A 31 -4.17 -3.98 -0.68
CA GLY A 31 -4.05 -4.53 0.67
C GLY A 31 -2.98 -3.84 1.52
N ASP A 32 -1.93 -3.31 0.88
CA ASP A 32 -0.82 -2.62 1.55
C ASP A 32 -0.81 -1.10 1.30
N ALA A 33 -1.57 -0.59 0.33
CA ALA A 33 -1.62 0.84 0.05
C ALA A 33 -3.05 1.33 -0.13
N VAL A 34 -3.48 2.28 0.71
CA VAL A 34 -4.86 2.81 0.71
C VAL A 34 -4.87 4.32 0.86
N PHE A 35 -5.69 5.00 0.07
CA PHE A 35 -5.90 6.44 0.17
C PHE A 35 -6.97 6.75 1.22
N SER A 36 -6.70 7.68 2.15
CA SER A 36 -7.75 8.27 3.00
C SER A 36 -8.46 9.43 2.30
N ASP A 37 -7.75 10.08 1.40
CA ASP A 37 -8.22 11.15 0.54
C ASP A 37 -7.34 11.20 -0.74
N PRO A 38 -7.69 11.97 -1.78
CA PRO A 38 -6.93 12.00 -3.03
C PRO A 38 -5.47 12.47 -2.93
N LYS A 39 -5.04 13.02 -1.79
CA LYS A 39 -3.70 13.56 -1.53
C LYS A 39 -2.91 12.76 -0.52
N THR A 40 -3.50 11.79 0.18
CA THR A 40 -2.81 11.05 1.25
C THR A 40 -2.90 9.55 1.03
N LEU A 41 -1.79 8.93 0.65
CA LEU A 41 -1.63 7.49 0.54
C LEU A 41 -0.99 6.92 1.82
N TRP A 42 -1.68 6.01 2.50
CA TRP A 42 -1.12 5.21 3.58
C TRP A 42 -0.48 3.95 2.99
N ALA A 43 0.78 3.70 3.33
CA ALA A 43 1.65 2.78 2.62
C ALA A 43 2.35 1.79 3.57
N GLY A 44 1.78 0.60 3.70
CA GLY A 44 2.24 -0.53 4.52
C GLY A 44 3.49 -1.20 3.97
N PHE A 45 4.44 -1.54 4.82
CA PHE A 45 5.59 -2.37 4.45
C PHE A 45 6.03 -3.29 5.59
N GLY A 46 6.82 -4.30 5.24
CA GLY A 46 7.46 -5.21 6.19
C GLY A 46 7.35 -6.66 5.72
N GLN A 47 6.18 -7.25 5.90
CA GLN A 47 5.98 -8.69 5.67
C GLN A 47 5.70 -9.04 4.20
N ARG A 48 4.93 -8.20 3.49
CA ARG A 48 4.45 -8.49 2.12
C ARG A 48 5.00 -7.51 1.09
N SER A 49 4.80 -6.22 1.33
CA SER A 49 5.35 -5.16 0.46
C SER A 49 6.71 -4.64 0.94
N ALA A 50 7.60 -4.40 -0.01
CA ALA A 50 8.91 -3.80 0.23
C ALA A 50 8.80 -2.27 0.30
N LYS A 51 9.46 -1.64 1.27
CA LYS A 51 9.44 -0.17 1.44
C LYS A 51 9.89 0.58 0.18
N GLY A 52 10.86 0.04 -0.56
CA GLY A 52 11.44 0.69 -1.75
C GLY A 52 10.46 0.88 -2.90
N VAL A 53 9.38 0.08 -2.97
CA VAL A 53 8.39 0.21 -4.03
C VAL A 53 7.71 1.59 -4.03
N TYR A 54 7.57 2.21 -2.86
CA TYR A 54 6.87 3.48 -2.72
C TYR A 54 7.59 4.64 -3.39
N GLU A 55 8.91 4.54 -3.64
CA GLU A 55 9.62 5.53 -4.47
C GLU A 55 9.11 5.54 -5.91
N ARG A 56 8.67 4.38 -6.42
CA ARG A 56 8.09 4.27 -7.76
C ARG A 56 6.62 4.64 -7.80
N VAL A 57 5.88 4.35 -6.71
CA VAL A 57 4.48 4.73 -6.56
C VAL A 57 4.29 6.26 -6.67
N LYS A 58 5.29 7.06 -6.26
CA LYS A 58 5.30 8.51 -6.46
C LYS A 58 5.13 8.94 -7.92
N ALA A 59 5.49 8.09 -8.89
CA ALA A 59 5.31 8.40 -10.31
C ALA A 59 3.83 8.42 -10.75
N LEU A 60 2.91 7.89 -9.93
CA LEU A 60 1.48 7.82 -10.27
C LEU A 60 0.75 9.16 -10.10
N GLY A 61 1.31 10.13 -9.39
CA GLY A 61 0.63 11.40 -9.17
C GLY A 61 1.25 12.28 -8.11
N GLN A 62 0.50 13.30 -7.71
CA GLN A 62 0.89 14.25 -6.67
C GLN A 62 0.07 13.96 -5.41
N PHE A 63 0.64 13.15 -4.52
CA PHE A 63 0.09 12.83 -3.21
C PHE A 63 1.23 12.54 -2.24
N ASP A 64 0.98 12.79 -0.96
CA ASP A 64 1.86 12.45 0.14
C ASP A 64 1.76 10.95 0.43
N ILE A 65 2.88 10.35 0.82
CA ILE A 65 2.95 8.92 1.18
C ILE A 65 3.34 8.82 2.65
N VAL A 66 2.41 8.34 3.46
CA VAL A 66 2.64 8.04 4.88
C VAL A 66 3.09 6.59 5.01
N ILE A 67 4.33 6.39 5.45
CA ILE A 67 4.95 5.07 5.50
C ILE A 67 4.60 4.35 6.81
N CYS A 68 3.96 3.19 6.69
CA CYS A 68 3.45 2.39 7.80
C CYS A 68 4.21 1.07 7.94
N GLU A 69 5.06 0.96 8.95
CA GLU A 69 5.80 -0.28 9.23
C GLU A 69 4.94 -1.26 10.03
N LEU A 70 4.64 -2.41 9.44
CA LEU A 70 3.85 -3.48 10.05
C LEU A 70 4.77 -4.44 10.82
N ILE A 71 4.59 -4.52 12.14
CA ILE A 71 5.44 -5.31 13.03
C ILE A 71 4.74 -6.55 13.61
N HIS A 72 3.42 -6.62 13.51
CA HIS A 72 2.64 -7.68 14.15
C HIS A 72 2.43 -8.88 13.21
N PRO A 73 2.73 -10.12 13.62
CA PRO A 73 2.75 -11.28 12.72
C PRO A 73 1.37 -11.65 12.14
N ASN A 74 0.28 -11.33 12.84
CA ASN A 74 -1.07 -11.63 12.35
C ASN A 74 -1.65 -10.55 11.43
N PHE A 75 -1.02 -9.38 11.32
CA PHE A 75 -1.48 -8.25 10.52
C PHE A 75 -0.43 -7.96 9.43
N TYR A 76 -0.39 -8.85 8.45
CA TYR A 76 0.65 -8.91 7.41
C TYR A 76 0.39 -7.96 6.22
N HIS A 77 -0.85 -7.51 6.07
CA HIS A 77 -1.26 -6.44 5.16
C HIS A 77 -1.81 -5.25 5.94
N LEU A 78 -1.67 -4.06 5.38
CA LEU A 78 -2.17 -2.82 6.00
C LEU A 78 -3.69 -2.88 6.24
N ASP A 79 -4.45 -3.34 5.26
CA ASP A 79 -5.93 -3.40 5.28
C ASP A 79 -6.49 -4.29 6.41
N THR A 80 -5.70 -5.23 6.93
CA THR A 80 -6.08 -6.09 8.07
C THR A 80 -6.09 -5.35 9.41
N CYS A 81 -5.42 -4.20 9.50
CA CYS A 81 -5.23 -3.46 10.75
C CYS A 81 -5.40 -1.94 10.63
N PHE A 82 -5.68 -1.42 9.43
CA PHE A 82 -5.93 -0.01 9.17
C PHE A 82 -6.94 0.14 8.04
N ALA A 83 -8.02 0.87 8.31
CA ALA A 83 -9.09 1.15 7.38
C ALA A 83 -9.49 2.63 7.51
N PRO A 84 -9.03 3.51 6.60
CA PRO A 84 -9.48 4.90 6.59
C PRO A 84 -10.96 4.95 6.23
N VAL A 85 -11.72 5.76 6.95
CA VAL A 85 -13.15 6.02 6.71
C VAL A 85 -13.31 7.31 5.90
N ASP A 86 -12.53 8.33 6.27
CA ASP A 86 -12.44 9.63 5.59
C ASP A 86 -11.06 10.26 5.84
N GLN A 87 -10.90 11.52 5.45
CA GLN A 87 -9.65 12.29 5.60
C GLN A 87 -9.16 12.41 7.06
N THR A 88 -10.07 12.32 8.03
CA THR A 88 -9.82 12.60 9.45
C THR A 88 -10.10 11.42 10.38
N THR A 89 -10.65 10.33 9.85
CA THR A 89 -11.16 9.20 10.63
C THR A 89 -10.66 7.88 10.05
N ALA A 90 -10.14 7.00 10.91
CA ALA A 90 -9.75 5.65 10.54
C ALA A 90 -10.05 4.65 11.67
N LEU A 91 -10.41 3.43 11.31
CA LEU A 91 -10.30 2.29 12.21
C LEU A 91 -8.88 1.75 12.11
N TRP A 92 -8.20 1.59 13.23
CA TRP A 92 -6.86 1.01 13.21
C TRP A 92 -6.54 0.27 14.50
N TYR A 93 -5.61 -0.68 14.42
CA TYR A 93 -5.11 -1.46 15.55
C TYR A 93 -3.67 -1.04 15.87
N PRO A 94 -3.45 -0.12 16.83
CA PRO A 94 -2.13 0.46 17.09
C PRO A 94 -1.00 -0.57 17.31
N PRO A 95 -1.21 -1.70 18.02
CA PRO A 95 -0.14 -2.68 18.22
C PRO A 95 0.40 -3.34 16.94
N ALA A 96 -0.27 -3.18 15.79
CA ALA A 96 0.25 -3.66 14.50
C ALA A 96 1.42 -2.83 13.96
N PHE A 97 1.62 -1.60 14.46
CA PHE A 97 2.54 -0.62 13.90
C PHE A 97 3.78 -0.38 14.76
N SER A 98 4.90 -0.04 14.12
CA SER A 98 6.09 0.40 14.84
C SER A 98 5.85 1.73 15.58
N GLU A 99 6.63 1.98 16.63
CA GLU A 99 6.55 3.24 17.40
C GLU A 99 6.83 4.48 16.56
N LYS A 100 7.56 4.32 15.45
CA LYS A 100 7.77 5.41 14.50
C LYS A 100 6.49 5.71 13.74
N THR A 101 5.84 4.69 13.18
CA THR A 101 4.60 4.86 12.43
C THR A 101 3.46 5.43 13.28
N LYS A 102 3.37 5.08 14.56
CA LYS A 102 2.35 5.63 15.48
C LYS A 102 2.43 7.15 15.70
N LYS A 103 3.54 7.79 15.31
CA LYS A 103 3.81 9.22 15.53
C LYS A 103 3.66 10.07 14.27
N GLU A 104 3.52 9.43 13.11
CA GLU A 104 3.14 10.10 11.86
C GLU A 104 1.68 10.55 11.95
#